data_AF-A0A960S1S9-F1
#
_entry.id   AF-A0A960S1S9-F1
#
_cell.length_a   1.000
_cell.length_b   1.000
_cell.length_c   1.000
_cell.angle_alpha   90.00
_cell.angle_beta   90.00
_cell.angle_gamma   90.00
#
_symmetry.space_group_name_H-M   'P 1'
#
loop_
_entity.id
_entity.type
_entity.pdbx_description
1 polymer ?
#
loop_
_entity_poly.entity_id
_entity_poly.type
_entity_poly.pdbx_seq_one_letter_code
_entity_poly.pdbx_strand_id
1 'polypeptide(L)'
;TVPSILIPYPYGAENHQLKNAHFISKKVQGGITIEEKDLKESGLTDAILSLLENDQEKLIKMKGALKTYKEEEKKEDLSALVLKYL
;
A
#
# COMPACT_ATOMS: atom_id res chain seq x y z
N THR A 1 -6.97 -5.65 -7.59
CA THR A 1 -5.95 -5.15 -6.66
C THR A 1 -5.88 -6.08 -5.46
N VAL A 2 -4.75 -6.15 -4.78
CA VAL A 2 -4.50 -7.09 -3.66
C VAL A 2 -4.03 -6.27 -2.45
N PRO A 3 -4.61 -6.46 -1.25
CA PRO A 3 -4.12 -5.84 -0.02
C PRO A 3 -2.64 -6.19 0.25
N SER A 4 -1.92 -5.30 0.95
CA SER A 4 -0.48 -5.48 1.16
C SER A 4 -0.04 -5.26 2.61
N ILE A 5 0.98 -6.01 3.02
CA ILE A 5 1.82 -5.70 4.18
C ILE A 5 3.09 -5.06 3.62
N LEU A 6 3.33 -3.81 3.96
CA LEU A 6 4.48 -3.04 3.46
C LEU A 6 5.55 -2.96 4.55
N ILE A 7 6.72 -3.50 4.26
CA ILE A 7 7.90 -3.44 5.14
C ILE A 7 8.95 -2.59 4.41
N PRO A 8 8.98 -1.27 4.64
CA PRO A 8 9.86 -0.38 3.91
C PRO A 8 11.31 -0.53 4.37
N TYR A 9 12.25 -0.56 3.42
CA TYR A 9 13.68 -0.56 3.73
C TYR A 9 14.09 0.77 4.39
N PRO A 10 14.65 0.74 5.62
CA PRO A 10 14.86 1.95 6.42
C PRO A 10 16.01 2.83 5.93
N TYR A 11 16.95 2.29 5.15
CA TYR A 11 18.12 3.03 4.64
C TYR A 11 17.94 3.54 3.20
N GLY A 12 16.72 3.49 2.67
CA GLY A 12 16.41 4.04 1.36
C GLY A 12 16.60 5.56 1.32
N ALA A 13 17.00 6.09 0.17
CA ALA A 13 17.14 7.53 -0.05
C ALA A 13 15.87 8.28 0.42
N GLU A 14 16.08 9.32 1.23
CA GLU A 14 15.04 10.21 1.78
C GLU A 14 13.79 9.52 2.37
N ASN A 15 13.91 8.29 2.86
CA ASN A 15 12.80 7.48 3.36
C ASN A 15 11.65 7.32 2.33
N HIS A 16 11.96 7.32 1.02
CA HIS A 16 10.93 7.23 -0.02
C HIS A 16 10.07 5.97 0.11
N GLN A 17 10.65 4.83 0.49
CA GLN A 17 9.87 3.60 0.71
C GLN A 17 8.88 3.74 1.88
N LEU A 18 9.28 4.41 2.97
CA LEU A 18 8.37 4.67 4.10
C LEU A 18 7.23 5.60 3.70
N LYS A 19 7.53 6.65 2.91
CA LYS A 19 6.51 7.56 2.36
C LYS A 19 5.50 6.79 1.49
N ASN A 20 5.97 5.90 0.62
CA ASN A 20 5.11 5.05 -0.22
C ASN A 20 4.26 4.10 0.63
N ALA A 21 4.87 3.47 1.64
CA ALA A 21 4.16 2.56 2.54
C ALA A 21 3.05 3.29 3.32
N HIS A 22 3.35 4.47 3.86
CA HIS A 22 2.37 5.32 4.53
C HIS A 22 1.29 5.86 3.61
N PHE A 23 1.62 6.16 2.35
CA PHE A 23 0.61 6.54 1.38
C PHE A 23 -0.41 5.41 1.19
N ILE A 24 0.05 4.17 0.96
CA ILE A 24 -0.85 3.03 0.79
C ILE A 24 -1.62 2.71 2.08
N SER A 25 -0.98 2.69 3.24
CA SER A 25 -1.64 2.28 4.48
C SER A 25 -2.50 3.36 5.14
N LYS A 26 -2.10 4.64 5.06
CA LYS A 26 -2.80 5.74 5.76
C LYS A 26 -3.67 6.60 4.83
N LYS A 27 -3.29 6.79 3.56
CA LYS A 27 -4.08 7.59 2.61
C LYS A 27 -5.05 6.72 1.82
N VAL A 28 -4.53 5.69 1.15
CA VAL A 28 -5.34 4.77 0.36
C VAL A 28 -6.08 3.76 1.24
N GLN A 29 -5.55 3.47 2.44
CA GLN A 29 -6.08 2.42 3.33
C GLN A 29 -6.10 1.03 2.68
N GLY A 30 -5.17 0.78 1.75
CA GLY A 30 -5.06 -0.44 0.95
C GLY A 30 -4.13 -1.51 1.53
N GLY A 31 -3.59 -1.28 2.72
CA GLY A 31 -2.62 -2.18 3.34
C GLY A 31 -2.23 -1.72 4.74
N ILE A 32 -1.28 -2.44 5.34
CA ILE A 32 -0.66 -2.09 6.62
C ILE A 32 0.84 -1.86 6.44
N THR A 33 1.43 -1.02 7.28
CA THR A 33 2.88 -0.79 7.28
C THR A 33 3.47 -1.36 8.57
N ILE A 34 4.56 -2.11 8.44
CA ILE A 34 5.38 -2.58 9.57
C ILE A 34 6.79 -2.09 9.31
N GLU A 35 7.33 -1.21 10.16
CA GLU A 35 8.72 -0.77 10.03
C GLU A 35 9.67 -1.89 10.48
N GLU A 36 10.86 -1.98 9.88
CA GLU A 36 11.85 -3.01 10.22
C GLU A 36 12.20 -3.03 11.72
N LYS A 37 12.28 -1.86 12.35
CA LYS A 37 12.54 -1.71 13.80
C LYS A 37 11.45 -2.34 14.69
N ASP A 38 10.23 -2.49 14.16
CA ASP A 38 9.07 -3.02 14.87
C ASP A 38 8.81 -4.50 14.51
N LEU A 39 9.58 -5.06 13.57
CA LEU A 39 9.48 -6.45 13.13
C LEU A 39 10.14 -7.37 14.16
N LYS A 40 9.34 -7.90 15.08
CA LYS A 40 9.77 -8.96 16.02
C LYS A 40 9.84 -10.32 15.32
N GLU A 41 10.54 -11.30 15.89
CA GLU A 41 10.71 -12.64 15.31
C GLU A 41 9.41 -13.30 14.82
N SER A 42 8.30 -13.17 15.56
CA SER A 42 6.98 -13.67 15.16
C SER A 42 6.09 -12.63 14.47
N GLY A 43 6.47 -11.35 14.49
CA GLY A 43 5.56 -10.23 14.20
C GLY A 43 4.98 -10.24 12.79
N LEU A 44 5.76 -10.72 11.80
CA LEU A 44 5.24 -10.88 10.43
C LEU A 44 4.25 -12.04 10.34
N THR A 45 4.59 -13.18 10.91
CA THR A 45 3.73 -14.37 10.93
C THR A 45 2.40 -14.07 11.62
N ASP A 46 2.45 -13.43 12.78
CA ASP A 46 1.28 -13.04 13.56
C ASP A 46 0.38 -12.07 12.77
N ALA A 47 0.98 -11.09 12.07
CA ALA A 47 0.25 -10.16 11.22
C ALA A 47 -0.43 -10.86 10.03
N ILE A 48 0.24 -11.83 9.40
CA ILE A 48 -0.31 -12.61 8.29
C ILE A 48 -1.49 -13.47 8.79
N LEU A 49 -1.29 -14.23 9.87
CA LEU A 49 -2.33 -15.10 10.44
C LEU A 49 -3.54 -14.28 10.90
N SER A 50 -3.30 -13.16 11.59
CA SER A 50 -4.38 -12.24 11.98
C SER A 50 -5.19 -11.76 10.79
N LEU A 51 -4.54 -11.42 9.66
CA LEU A 51 -5.23 -10.98 8.45
C LEU A 51 -6.03 -12.09 7.77
N LEU A 52 -5.46 -13.29 7.69
CA LEU A 52 -6.08 -14.43 7.00
C LEU A 52 -7.23 -15.07 7.79
N GLU A 53 -7.09 -15.16 9.10
CA GLU A 53 -8.01 -15.94 9.94
C GLU A 53 -9.03 -15.05 10.67
N ASN A 54 -8.63 -13.84 11.09
CA ASN A 54 -9.42 -13.03 12.02
C ASN A 54 -9.99 -11.74 11.41
N ASP A 55 -9.38 -11.21 10.33
CA ASP A 55 -9.63 -9.86 9.81
C ASP A 55 -10.18 -9.88 8.35
N GLN A 56 -11.01 -10.85 7.99
CA GLN A 56 -11.52 -10.97 6.60
C GLN A 56 -12.25 -9.69 6.11
N GLU A 57 -13.03 -9.03 6.98
CA GLU A 57 -13.67 -7.75 6.63
C GLU A 57 -12.66 -6.64 6.32
N LYS A 58 -11.54 -6.61 7.04
CA LYS A 58 -10.47 -5.64 6.84
C LYS A 58 -9.80 -5.84 5.48
N LEU A 59 -9.56 -7.09 5.07
CA LEU A 59 -9.05 -7.42 3.74
C LEU A 59 -10.01 -6.97 2.62
N ILE A 60 -11.32 -7.14 2.82
CA ILE A 60 -12.35 -6.67 1.89
C ILE A 60 -12.30 -5.14 1.78
N LYS A 61 -12.23 -4.43 2.91
CA LYS A 61 -12.12 -2.96 2.96
C LYS A 61 -10.85 -2.46 2.25
N MET A 62 -9.70 -3.06 2.52
CA MET A 62 -8.43 -2.73 1.85
C MET A 62 -8.50 -2.93 0.34
N LYS A 63 -9.08 -4.06 -0.10
CA LYS A 63 -9.26 -4.36 -1.52
C LYS A 63 -10.19 -3.34 -2.19
N GLY A 64 -11.28 -2.98 -1.52
CA GLY A 64 -12.21 -1.93 -1.96
C GLY A 64 -11.51 -0.59 -2.14
N ALA A 65 -10.78 -0.15 -1.12
CA ALA A 65 -10.09 1.13 -1.14
C ALA A 65 -9.03 1.22 -2.26
N LEU A 66 -8.27 0.14 -2.50
CA LEU A 66 -7.35 0.06 -3.64
C LEU A 66 -8.07 0.14 -4.99
N LYS A 67 -9.27 -0.43 -5.10
CA LYS A 67 -10.06 -0.39 -6.34
C LYS A 67 -10.56 1.03 -6.60
N THR A 68 -11.15 1.67 -5.58
CA THR A 68 -11.60 3.07 -5.64
C THR A 68 -10.46 4.01 -6.04
N TYR A 69 -9.31 3.91 -5.37
CA TYR A 69 -8.16 4.76 -5.69
C TYR A 69 -7.70 4.58 -7.15
N LYS A 70 -7.70 3.34 -7.67
CA LYS A 70 -7.33 3.07 -9.06
C LYS A 70 -8.34 3.64 -10.07
N GLU A 71 -9.62 3.71 -9.70
CA GLU A 71 -10.69 4.23 -10.56
C GLU A 71 -10.77 5.77 -10.53
N GLU A 72 -10.45 6.39 -9.39
CA GLU A 72 -10.38 7.86 -9.25
C GLU A 72 -9.17 8.47 -9.95
N GLU A 73 -8.08 7.70 -10.11
CA GLU A 73 -6.88 8.14 -10.79
C GLU A 73 -7.13 8.20 -12.31
N LYS A 74 -7.72 9.31 -12.78
CA LYS A 74 -7.75 9.66 -14.22
C LYS A 74 -6.32 9.88 -14.69
N LYS A 75 -5.72 8.86 -15.29
CA LYS A 75 -4.46 8.98 -16.02
C LYS A 75 -4.78 9.50 -17.41
N GLU A 76 -4.52 10.78 -17.65
CA GLU A 76 -4.21 11.20 -19.02
C GLU A 76 -2.93 10.44 -19.40
N ASP A 77 -2.99 9.66 -20.47
CA ASP A 77 -1.80 8.97 -20.95
C ASP A 77 -0.74 10.03 -21.25
N LEU A 78 0.49 9.81 -20.79
CA LEU A 78 1.62 10.69 -21.09
C LEU A 78 1.74 10.93 -22.60
N SER A 79 1.47 9.90 -23.41
CA SER A 79 1.49 10.03 -24.87
C SER A 79 0.43 11.03 -25.37
N ALA A 80 -0.79 10.93 -24.85
CA ALA A 80 -1.89 11.83 -25.18
C ALA A 80 -1.60 13.26 -24.71
N LEU A 81 -1.01 13.41 -23.52
CA LEU A 81 -0.61 14.71 -22.98
C LEU A 81 0.46 15.37 -23.86
N VAL A 82 1.49 14.62 -24.26
CA VAL A 82 2.55 15.14 -25.14
C VAL A 82 1.99 15.56 -26.49
N LEU A 83 1.13 14.73 -27.11
CA LEU A 83 0.48 15.05 -28.39
C LEU A 83 -0.45 16.28 -28.32
N LYS A 84 -0.99 16.61 -27.14
CA LYS A 84 -1.83 17.80 -26.94
C LYS A 84 -1.03 19.11 -26.90
N TYR A 85 0.25 19.05 -26.56
CA TYR A 85 1.14 20.22 -26.44
C TYR A 85 2.20 20.33 -27.54
N LEU A 86 2.25 19.37 -28.47
CA LEU A 86 2.96 19.49 -29.75
C LEU A 86 2.09 20.18 -30.79
#